data_AF-A0A963SHT6-F1
#
_entry.id   AF-A0A963SHT6-F1
#
_cell.length_a   1.000
_cell.length_b   1.000
_cell.length_c   1.000
_cell.angle_alpha   90.00
_cell.angle_beta   90.00
_cell.angle_gamma   90.00
#
_symmetry.space_group_name_H-M   'P 1'
#
loop_
_entity.id
_entity.type
_entity.pdbx_description
1 polymer ?
#
loop_
_entity_poly.entity_id
_entity_poly.type
_entity_poly.pdbx_seq_one_letter_code
_entity_poly.pdbx_strand_id
1 'polypeptide(L)' 'MADDEIPDTETSAAEDAYWRENVRLLLILMAIWFACSFGAGILLREFLDQFMLGGYPLGFWFAQ' A
#
# COMPACT_ATOMS: atom_id res chain seq x y z
N MET A 1 -29.95 41.02 -23.48
CA MET A 1 -29.54 40.66 -22.10
C MET A 1 -28.80 39.36 -22.27
N ALA A 2 -27.52 39.36 -21.93
CA ALA A 2 -26.48 38.48 -22.47
C ALA A 2 -26.80 36.99 -22.37
N ASP A 3 -26.54 36.29 -23.47
CA ASP A 3 -26.34 34.85 -23.50
C ASP A 3 -25.01 34.56 -22.78
N ASP A 4 -25.11 34.22 -21.51
CA ASP A 4 -24.00 33.82 -20.63
C ASP A 4 -23.52 32.42 -21.07
N GLU A 5 -22.70 32.38 -22.12
CA GLU A 5 -21.95 31.19 -22.53
C GLU A 5 -20.87 30.93 -21.47
N ILE A 6 -21.20 30.12 -20.45
CA ILE A 6 -20.24 29.62 -19.47
C ILE A 6 -19.38 28.57 -20.19
N PRO A 7 -18.06 28.79 -20.40
CA PRO A 7 -17.22 27.82 -21.06
C PRO A 7 -17.03 26.62 -20.13
N ASP A 8 -17.78 25.56 -20.39
CA ASP A 8 -17.80 24.30 -19.67
C ASP A 8 -16.71 23.34 -20.16
N THR A 9 -15.45 23.76 -20.33
CA THR A 9 -14.44 22.80 -20.83
C THR A 9 -12.99 23.16 -20.54
N GLU A 10 -12.53 23.21 -19.27
CA GLU A 10 -11.06 23.16 -19.00
C GLU A 10 -10.60 22.34 -17.76
N THR A 11 -11.49 21.76 -16.95
CA THR A 11 -11.05 21.11 -15.68
C THR A 11 -10.85 19.59 -15.76
N SER A 12 -11.42 18.91 -16.75
CA SER A 12 -11.46 17.43 -16.76
C SER A 12 -10.09 16.77 -17.00
N ALA A 13 -9.18 17.38 -17.77
CA ALA A 13 -7.90 16.75 -18.10
C ALA A 13 -6.89 16.78 -16.94
N ALA A 14 -6.96 17.81 -16.08
CA ALA A 14 -6.05 17.95 -14.94
C ALA A 14 -6.44 17.01 -13.78
N GLU A 15 -7.74 16.86 -13.51
CA GLU A 15 -8.26 16.04 -12.40
C GLU A 15 -7.87 14.56 -12.53
N ASP A 16 -7.90 14.03 -13.74
CA ASP A 16 -7.54 12.63 -14.01
C ASP A 16 -6.07 12.32 -13.71
N ALA A 17 -5.16 13.27 -13.92
CA ALA A 17 -3.74 13.09 -13.66
C ALA A 17 -3.45 12.99 -12.14
N TYR A 18 -4.09 13.85 -11.35
CA TYR A 18 -3.95 13.83 -9.89
C TYR A 18 -4.51 12.56 -9.24
N TRP A 19 -5.59 12.01 -9.80
CA TRP A 19 -6.18 10.76 -9.32
C TRP A 19 -5.22 9.58 -9.47
N ARG A 20 -4.59 9.44 -10.64
CA ARG A 20 -3.62 8.36 -10.90
C ARG A 20 -2.42 8.41 -9.97
N GLU A 21 -1.91 9.59 -9.66
CA GLU A 21 -0.77 9.77 -8.76
C GLU A 21 -1.07 9.28 -7.34
N ASN A 22 -2.24 9.65 -6.79
CA ASN A 22 -2.66 9.22 -5.45
C ASN A 22 -2.88 7.71 -5.37
N VAL A 23 -3.51 7.11 -6.39
CA VAL A 23 -3.70 5.66 -6.45
C VAL A 23 -2.35 4.94 -6.50
N ARG A 24 -1.36 5.48 -7.21
CA ARG A 24 0.00 4.94 -7.25
C ARG A 24 0.68 5.00 -5.89
N LEU A 25 0.54 6.11 -5.17
CA LEU A 25 1.08 6.25 -3.80
C LEU A 25 0.43 5.26 -2.84
N LEU A 26 -0.90 5.10 -2.90
CA LEU A 26 -1.63 4.10 -2.10
C LEU A 26 -1.17 2.68 -2.43
N LEU A 27 -1.00 2.35 -3.71
CA LEU A 27 -0.50 1.03 -4.14
C LEU A 27 0.91 0.77 -3.63
N ILE A 28 1.82 1.74 -3.75
CA ILE A 28 3.19 1.60 -3.25
C ILE A 28 3.19 1.47 -1.72
N LEU A 29 2.41 2.29 -1.03
CA LEU A 29 2.28 2.22 0.43
C LEU A 29 1.77 0.84 0.87
N MET A 30 0.71 0.34 0.24
CA MET A 30 0.16 -0.98 0.51
C MET A 30 1.13 -2.11 0.13
N ALA A 31 1.87 -1.97 -0.96
CA ALA A 31 2.87 -2.95 -1.39
C ALA A 31 4.06 -3.00 -0.43
N ILE A 32 4.58 -1.84 0.01
CA ILE A 32 5.65 -1.76 1.01
C ILE A 32 5.16 -2.27 2.35
N TRP A 33 3.95 -1.89 2.77
CA TRP A 33 3.35 -2.37 4.00
C TRP A 33 3.19 -3.89 3.98
N PHE A 34 2.65 -4.46 2.90
CA PHE A 34 2.50 -5.91 2.73
C PHE A 34 3.85 -6.60 2.64
N ALA A 35 4.81 -6.06 1.89
CA ALA A 35 6.17 -6.61 1.81
C ALA A 35 6.88 -6.54 3.17
N CYS A 36 6.64 -5.52 3.98
CA CYS A 36 7.19 -5.43 5.33
C CYS A 36 6.51 -6.46 6.26
N SER A 37 5.19 -6.59 6.22
CA SER A 37 4.45 -7.56 7.05
C SER A 37 4.73 -9.03 6.65
N PHE A 38 4.73 -9.35 5.35
CA PHE A 38 4.88 -10.71 4.83
C PHE A 38 6.29 -11.06 4.39
N GLY A 39 7.07 -10.10 3.87
CA GLY A 39 8.48 -10.29 3.51
C GLY A 39 9.39 -10.42 4.74
N ALA A 40 9.07 -9.71 5.84
CA ALA A 40 9.62 -10.07 7.13
C ALA A 40 9.12 -11.46 7.57
N GLY A 41 7.87 -11.81 7.31
CA GLY A 41 7.38 -13.18 7.55
C GLY A 41 8.16 -14.30 6.84
N ILE A 42 8.88 -14.03 5.73
CA ILE A 42 9.71 -15.03 5.02
C ILE A 42 11.16 -14.98 5.48
N LEU A 43 11.82 -13.80 5.44
CA LEU A 43 13.23 -13.64 5.84
C LEU A 43 13.42 -13.73 7.36
N LEU A 44 12.48 -13.17 8.12
CA LEU A 44 12.52 -13.13 9.57
C LEU A 44 11.94 -14.41 10.17
N ARG A 45 11.13 -15.22 9.46
CA ARG A 45 10.71 -16.56 9.93
C ARG A 45 11.90 -17.47 10.17
N GLU A 46 12.85 -17.55 9.25
CA GLU A 46 14.06 -18.37 9.42
C GLU A 46 14.93 -17.87 10.60
N PHE A 47 14.92 -16.57 10.88
CA PHE A 47 15.62 -15.97 12.02
C PHE A 47 14.85 -16.15 13.34
N LEU A 48 13.52 -16.02 13.33
CA LEU A 48 12.62 -16.20 14.48
C LEU A 48 12.52 -17.68 14.87
N ASP A 49 12.63 -18.63 13.93
CA ASP A 49 12.70 -20.07 14.22
C ASP A 49 13.93 -20.45 15.05
N GLN A 50 14.99 -19.62 15.03
CA GLN A 50 16.16 -19.81 15.91
C GLN A 50 15.85 -19.46 17.36
N PHE A 51 14.84 -18.64 17.60
CA PHE A 51 14.42 -18.24 18.93
C PHE A 51 13.19 -19.05 19.36
N MET A 52 13.45 -20.05 20.21
CA MET A 52 12.45 -20.91 20.83
C MET A 52 11.88 -20.19 22.06
N LEU A 53 10.63 -19.76 22.02
CA LEU A 53 9.98 -19.09 23.15
C LEU A 53 8.94 -20.05 23.75
N GLY A 54 9.27 -20.59 24.93
CA GLY A 54 8.41 -21.55 25.64
C GLY A 54 8.31 -22.94 24.99
N GLY A 55 9.27 -23.32 24.15
CA GLY A 55 9.32 -24.64 23.50
C GLY A 55 8.74 -24.72 22.08
N TYR A 56 8.22 -23.60 21.55
CA TYR A 56 7.82 -23.46 20.15
C TYR A 56 8.59 -22.33 19.47
N PRO A 57 8.90 -22.46 18.17
CA PRO A 57 9.60 -21.42 17.45
C PRO A 57 8.72 -20.16 17.31
N LEU A 58 9.31 -18.98 17.44
CA LEU A 58 8.60 -17.71 17.28
C LEU A 58 7.99 -17.54 15.88
N GLY A 59 8.58 -18.17 14.86
CA GLY A 59 8.04 -18.22 13.50
C GLY A 59 6.63 -18.82 13.42
N PHE A 60 6.25 -19.69 14.36
CA PHE A 60 4.90 -20.27 14.46
C PHE A 60 3.84 -19.24 14.88
N TRP A 61 4.18 -18.31 15.77
CA TRP A 61 3.24 -17.27 16.24
C TRP A 61 2.95 -16.20 15.19
N PHE A 62 3.90 -15.93 14.31
CA PHE A 62 3.73 -15.04 13.16
C PHE A 62 3.10 -15.71 11.94
N ALA A 63 2.92 -17.04 11.98
CA ALA A 63 2.32 -17.82 10.88
C ALA A 63 0.78 -17.82 10.87
N GLN A 64 0.13 -17.20 11.86
CA GLN A 64 -1.33 -17.22 12.07
C GLN A 64 -2.05 -16.11 11.29
#